data_AF-A0A9E2B624-F1
#
_entry.id   AF-A0A9E2B624-F1
#
_cell.length_a   1.000
_cell.length_b   1.000
_cell.length_c   1.000
_cell.angle_alpha   90.00
_cell.angle_beta   90.00
_cell.angle_gamma   90.00
#
_symmetry.space_group_name_H-M   'P 1'
#
loop_
_entity.id
_entity.type
_entity.pdbx_description
1 polymer ?
#
loop_
_entity_poly.entity_id
_entity_poly.type
_entity_poly.pdbx_seq_one_letter_code
_entity_poly.pdbx_strand_id
1 'polypeptide(L)' 'MNALHITPDWQPSRSVRALVTNDPQNAGLPSEPRWLKQVHGPLVVGADDADEHTEADGAWTTTPGVVCA' A
#
# COMPACT_ATOMS: atom_id res chain seq x y z
N MET A 1 19.68 3.10 4.24
CA MET A 1 19.39 4.01 3.11
C MET A 1 18.25 4.91 3.55
N ASN A 2 18.31 6.23 3.30
CA ASN A 2 17.36 7.18 3.88
C ASN A 2 16.02 7.14 3.12
N ALA A 3 14.93 6.86 3.84
CA ALA A 3 13.59 7.09 3.34
C ALA A 3 13.45 8.58 2.95
N LEU A 4 13.12 8.84 1.69
CA LEU A 4 12.84 10.19 1.22
C LEU A 4 11.38 10.51 1.57
N HIS A 5 11.18 11.53 2.40
CA HIS A 5 9.86 12.10 2.60
C HIS A 5 9.53 12.93 1.37
N ILE A 6 8.58 12.47 0.55
CA ILE A 6 8.09 13.23 -0.59
C ILE A 6 6.87 14.00 -0.12
N THR A 7 6.95 15.32 -0.15
CA THR A 7 5.78 16.19 0.01
C THR A 7 5.12 16.32 -1.36
N PRO A 8 3.85 15.90 -1.54
CA PRO A 8 3.14 16.12 -2.79
C PRO A 8 3.01 17.62 -3.10
N ASP A 9 2.98 17.96 -4.39
CA ASP A 9 2.78 19.32 -4.90
C ASP A 9 1.31 19.77 -4.92
N TRP A 10 0.38 18.84 -4.68
CA TRP A 10 -1.05 19.11 -4.47
C TRP A 10 -1.39 19.13 -2.98
N GLN A 11 -2.40 19.92 -2.59
CA GLN A 11 -2.86 19.97 -1.19
C GLN A 11 -3.66 18.70 -0.86
N PRO A 12 -3.15 17.80 0.00
CA PRO A 12 -3.87 16.59 0.31
C PRO A 12 -5.04 16.89 1.25
N SER A 13 -6.19 16.27 0.97
CA SER A 13 -7.41 16.43 1.77
C SER A 13 -7.29 15.88 3.20
N ARG A 14 -6.21 15.16 3.49
CA ARG A 14 -5.82 14.61 4.80
C ARG A 14 -4.30 14.61 4.93
N SER A 15 -3.76 14.43 6.14
CA SER A 15 -2.33 14.19 6.37
C SER A 15 -1.90 12.84 5.80
N VAL A 16 -1.73 12.76 4.48
CA VAL A 16 -1.22 11.58 3.79
C VAL A 16 0.30 11.60 3.89
N ARG A 17 0.89 10.60 4.55
CA ARG A 17 2.32 10.32 4.42
C ARG A 17 2.48 9.32 3.29
N ALA A 18 2.85 9.81 2.11
CA ALA A 18 3.31 8.94 1.04
C ALA A 18 4.76 8.56 1.34
N LEU A 19 4.99 7.28 1.63
CA LEU A 19 6.34 6.73 1.66
C LEU A 19 6.66 6.21 0.26
N VAL A 20 7.70 6.74 -0.36
CA VAL A 20 8.29 6.16 -1.56
C VAL A 20 9.67 5.67 -1.19
N THR A 21 9.88 4.36 -1.23
CA THR A 21 11.15 3.73 -0.88
C THR A 21 11.49 2.67 -1.91
N ASN A 22 12.79 2.56 -2.22
CA ASN A 22 13.33 1.44 -3.01
C ASN A 22 13.72 0.25 -2.11
N ASP A 23 13.51 0.39 -0.80
CA ASP A 23 13.81 -0.60 0.24
C ASP A 23 12.56 -0.76 1.13
N PRO A 24 11.58 -1.58 0.70
CA PRO A 24 10.34 -1.79 1.44
C PRO A 24 10.56 -2.51 2.79
N GLN A 25 11.65 -3.28 2.93
CA GLN A 25 11.98 -3.99 4.16
C GLN A 25 12.41 -3.03 5.28
N ASN A 26 13.01 -1.88 4.93
CA ASN A 26 13.37 -0.82 5.87
C ASN A 26 12.39 0.37 5.88
N ALA A 27 11.19 0.18 5.33
CA ALA A 27 10.14 1.21 5.24
C ALA A 27 9.51 1.59 6.59
N GLY A 28 9.74 0.81 7.65
CA GLY A 28 9.05 0.97 8.93
C GLY A 28 7.57 0.58 8.87
N LEU A 29 7.19 -0.25 7.89
CA LEU A 29 5.84 -0.81 7.79
C LEU A 29 5.62 -1.87 8.87
N PRO A 30 4.38 -2.03 9.37
CA PRO A 30 4.06 -3.02 10.40
C PRO A 30 4.09 -4.47 9.90
N SER A 31 3.99 -4.68 8.58
CA SER A 31 4.14 -5.96 7.91
C SER A 31 4.59 -5.76 6.47
N GLU A 32 4.91 -6.86 5.78
CA GLU A 32 5.01 -6.86 4.32
C GLU A 32 3.68 -6.40 3.70
N PRO A 33 3.70 -5.61 2.59
CA PRO A 33 2.51 -5.26 1.85
C PRO A 33 1.80 -6.47 1.24
N ARG A 34 0.47 -6.41 1.19
CA ARG A 34 -0.40 -7.41 0.54
C ARG A 34 -0.54 -7.07 -0.93
N TRP A 35 0.51 -7.37 -1.70
CA TRP A 35 0.54 -7.10 -3.14
C TRP A 35 -0.59 -7.79 -3.88
N LEU A 36 -1.22 -7.06 -4.81
CA LEU A 36 -2.20 -7.59 -5.74
C LEU A 36 -1.58 -7.80 -7.13
N LYS A 37 -2.18 -8.69 -7.90
CA LYS A 37 -1.99 -8.73 -9.36
C LYS A 37 -2.91 -7.68 -9.99
N GLN A 38 -2.42 -6.45 -10.12
CA GLN A 38 -3.20 -5.37 -10.75
C GLN A 38 -3.43 -5.64 -12.24
N VAL A 39 -4.69 -5.51 -12.67
CA VAL A 39 -5.14 -5.78 -14.05
C VAL A 39 -5.88 -4.61 -14.68
N HIS A 40 -5.86 -3.43 -14.03
CA HIS A 40 -6.60 -2.22 -14.42
C HIS A 40 -8.12 -2.46 -14.54
N GLY A 41 -8.64 -3.36 -13.70
CA GLY A 41 -10.06 -3.63 -13.51
C GLY A 41 -10.68 -2.84 -12.35
N PRO A 42 -11.96 -3.08 -12.06
CA PRO A 42 -12.69 -2.36 -11.00
C PRO A 42 -12.73 -3.09 -9.66
N LEU A 43 -12.11 -4.27 -9.54
CA LEU A 43 -12.30 -5.14 -8.38
C LEU A 43 -11.50 -4.62 -7.15
N VAL A 44 -12.16 -4.61 -6.00
CA VAL A 44 -11.57 -4.30 -4.69
C VAL A 44 -11.75 -5.50 -3.76
N VAL A 45 -10.67 -5.96 -3.12
CA VAL A 45 -10.65 -7.19 -2.31
C VAL A 45 -10.25 -6.92 -0.85
N GLY A 46 -10.57 -7.85 0.05
CA GLY A 46 -10.07 -7.81 1.42
C GLY A 46 -8.59 -8.19 1.47
N ALA A 47 -7.75 -7.33 2.06
CA ALA A 47 -6.29 -7.53 2.09
C ALA A 47 -5.87 -8.70 3.01
N ASP A 48 -6.71 -9.06 3.98
CA ASP A 48 -6.46 -10.13 4.94
C ASP A 48 -6.25 -11.50 4.27
N ASP A 49 -6.99 -11.74 3.17
CA ASP A 49 -6.97 -12.99 2.41
C ASP A 49 -6.23 -12.87 1.05
N ALA A 50 -5.74 -11.67 0.71
CA ALA A 50 -5.10 -11.41 -0.57
C ALA A 50 -3.61 -11.83 -0.59
N ASP A 51 -3.17 -12.22 -1.77
CA ASP A 51 -1.78 -12.51 -2.12
C ASP A 51 -1.43 -11.94 -3.50
N GLU A 52 -0.15 -12.07 -3.87
CA GLU A 52 0.41 -11.55 -5.14
C GLU A 52 -0.22 -12.12 -6.42
N HIS A 53 -1.06 -13.17 -6.32
CA HIS A 53 -1.77 -13.77 -7.43
C HIS A 53 -3.22 -13.27 -7.54
N THR A 54 -3.72 -12.57 -6.52
CA THR A 54 -5.10 -12.07 -6.45
C THR A 54 -5.30 -10.93 -7.45
N GLU A 55 -6.12 -11.15 -8.48
CA GLU A 55 -6.45 -10.13 -9.48
C GLU A 55 -7.42 -9.10 -8.90
N ALA A 56 -6.94 -7.87 -8.69
CA ALA A 56 -7.71 -6.73 -8.22
C ALA A 56 -6.90 -5.44 -8.36
N ASP A 57 -7.57 -4.29 -8.27
CA ASP A 57 -6.94 -2.97 -8.40
C ASP A 57 -7.18 -2.08 -7.17
N GLY A 58 -7.78 -2.66 -6.12
CA GLY A 58 -7.84 -2.06 -4.80
C GLY A 58 -7.91 -3.11 -3.71
N ALA A 59 -7.41 -2.76 -2.53
CA ALA A 59 -7.47 -3.57 -1.33
C ALA A 59 -8.03 -2.77 -0.14
N TRP A 60 -8.79 -3.42 0.73
CA TRP A 60 -9.27 -2.85 1.99
C TRP A 60 -9.02 -3.79 3.15
N THR A 61 -8.86 -3.25 4.36
CA THR A 61 -8.81 -4.04 5.59
C THR A 61 -9.27 -3.19 6.77
N THR A 62 -9.80 -3.85 7.78
CA THR A 62 -10.06 -3.27 9.10
C THR A 62 -9.09 -3.80 10.16
N THR A 63 -8.15 -4.66 9.78
CA THR A 63 -7.22 -5.33 10.68
C THR A 63 -5.97 -4.48 10.89
N PRO A 64 -5.68 -4.01 12.13
CA PRO A 64 -4.49 -3.24 12.40
C PRO A 64 -3.21 -3.98 12.03
N GLY A 65 -2.30 -3.29 11.34
CA GLY A 65 -1.01 -3.83 10.93
C GLY A 65 -1.01 -4.50 9.55
N VAL A 66 -2.16 -4.74 8.92
CA VAL A 66 -2.22 -5.19 7.52
C VAL A 66 -1.98 -4.00 6.59
N VAL A 67 -0.99 -4.13 5.70
CA VAL A 67 -0.63 -3.09 4.72
C VAL A 67 -1.27 -3.42 3.38
N CYS A 68 -2.28 -2.64 2.96
CA CYS A 68 -2.84 -2.71 1.61
C CYS A 68 -1.82 -2.28 0.55
N ALA A 69 -1.74 -3.01 -0.56
CA ALA A 69 -0.92 -2.68 -1.73
C ALA A 69 -1.48 -3.28 -3.02
#